data_AF-A0A1M6UTE6-F1
#
_entry.id   AF-A0A1M6UTE6-F1
#
_cell.length_a   1.000
_cell.length_b   1.000
_cell.length_c   1.000
_cell.angle_alpha   90.00
_cell.angle_beta   90.00
_cell.angle_gamma   90.00
#
_symmetry.space_group_name_H-M   'P 1'
#
loop_
_entity.id
_entity.type
_entity.pdbx_description
1 polymer ?
#
loop_
_entity_poly.entity_id
_entity_poly.type
_entity_poly.pdbx_seq_one_letter_code
_entity_poly.pdbx_strand_id
1 'polypeptide(L)' 'MARPGVGIKVRENEPIDRVLRRFKRAVNRSKVLREYRQHMFYIKPSERRRIERQKALRNARRHSQS' A
#
# COMPACT_ATOMS: atom_id res chain seq x y z
N MET A 1 -14.63 -11.46 -1.46
CA MET A 1 -13.93 -11.56 -0.16
C MET A 1 -13.64 -10.16 0.35
N ALA A 2 -14.25 -9.75 1.47
CA ALA A 2 -13.99 -8.47 2.09
C ALA A 2 -12.50 -8.40 2.50
N ARG A 3 -11.79 -7.36 2.07
CA ARG A 3 -10.43 -7.12 2.56
C ARG A 3 -10.52 -6.75 4.05
N PRO A 4 -9.77 -7.41 4.95
CA PRO A 4 -9.82 -7.06 6.36
C PRO A 4 -9.43 -5.59 6.52
N GLY A 5 -10.28 -4.83 7.23
CA GLY A 5 -9.99 -3.44 7.57
C GLY A 5 -8.66 -3.35 8.32
N VAL A 6 -7.90 -2.27 8.08
CA VAL A 6 -6.60 -2.08 8.71
C VAL A 6 -6.80 -1.62 10.16
N GLY A 7 -6.76 -2.56 11.10
CA GLY A 7 -6.78 -2.29 12.54
C GLY A 7 -5.51 -2.79 13.21
N ILE A 8 -5.11 -2.16 14.31
CA ILE A 8 -4.07 -2.66 15.22
C ILE A 8 -4.66 -2.90 16.59
N LYS A 9 -4.28 -4.02 17.24
CA LYS A 9 -4.62 -4.25 18.65
C LYS A 9 -3.67 -3.42 19.52
N VAL A 10 -4.23 -2.62 20.42
CA VAL A 10 -3.47 -1.84 21.42
C VAL A 10 -3.21 -2.74 22.63
N ARG A 11 -2.01 -2.64 23.20
CA ARG A 11 -1.65 -3.35 24.44
C ARG A 11 -1.76 -2.38 25.62
N GLU A 12 -2.04 -2.91 26.80
CA GLU A 12 -2.05 -2.13 28.04
C GLU A 12 -0.64 -1.59 28.33
N ASN A 13 -0.53 -0.32 28.74
CA ASN A 13 0.71 0.43 28.99
C ASN A 13 1.60 0.73 27.76
N GLU A 14 1.04 0.78 26.55
CA GLU A 14 1.80 1.23 25.39
C GLU A 14 1.76 2.75 25.18
N PRO A 15 2.91 3.43 24.97
CA PRO A 15 2.91 4.85 24.62
C PRO A 15 2.21 5.09 23.27
N ILE A 16 1.36 6.13 23.23
CA ILE A 16 0.50 6.47 22.08
C ILE A 16 1.29 6.60 20.76
N ASP A 17 2.50 7.16 20.81
CA ASP A 17 3.35 7.33 19.63
C ASP A 17 3.73 6.00 18.97
N ARG A 18 3.96 4.96 19.78
CA ARG A 18 4.32 3.63 19.29
C ARG A 18 3.11 2.98 18.59
N VAL A 19 1.92 3.17 19.15
CA VAL A 19 0.65 2.74 18.56
C VAL A 19 0.43 3.42 17.21
N LEU A 20 0.57 4.75 17.14
CA LEU A 20 0.42 5.52 15.90
C LEU A 20 1.43 5.10 14.81
N ARG A 21 2.69 4.85 15.19
CA ARG A 21 3.71 4.37 14.24
C ARG A 21 3.35 3.01 13.66
N ARG A 22 2.86 2.07 14.47
CA ARG A 22 2.42 0.76 13.97
C ARG A 22 1.20 0.88 13.08
N PHE A 23 0.24 1.72 13.47
CA PHE A 23 -0.96 1.95 12.67
C PHE A 23 -0.58 2.51 11.29
N LYS A 24 0.27 3.55 11.25
CA LYS A 24 0.80 4.11 10.00
C LYS A 24 1.52 3.06 9.15
N ARG A 25 2.32 2.18 9.76
CA ARG A 25 2.97 1.05 9.06
C ARG A 25 1.96 0.06 8.50
N ALA A 26 0.93 -0.31 9.26
CA ALA A 26 -0.13 -1.22 8.83
C ALA A 26 -0.92 -0.63 7.64
N VAL A 27 -1.28 0.66 7.72
CA VAL A 27 -1.96 1.39 6.63
C VAL A 27 -1.09 1.43 5.38
N ASN A 28 0.19 1.78 5.53
CA ASN A 28 1.11 1.82 4.39
C ASN A 28 1.34 0.45 3.75
N ARG A 29 1.40 -0.62 4.57
CA ARG A 29 1.53 -2.00 4.08
C ARG A 29 0.30 -2.46 3.32
N SER A 30 -0.89 -2.12 3.81
CA SER A 30 -2.16 -2.48 3.16
C SER A 30 -2.34 -1.85 1.77
N LYS A 31 -1.65 -0.72 1.50
CA LYS A 31 -1.79 0.07 0.26
C LYS A 31 -3.21 0.56 -0.02
N VAL A 32 -4.10 0.58 0.98
CA VAL A 32 -5.52 0.98 0.84
C VAL A 32 -5.68 2.36 0.21
N LEU A 33 -4.89 3.35 0.64
CA LEU A 33 -4.94 4.70 0.07
C LEU A 33 -4.45 4.77 -1.38
N ARG A 34 -3.51 3.88 -1.76
CA ARG A 34 -3.02 3.81 -3.14
C ARG A 34 -4.08 3.20 -4.04
N GLU A 35 -4.74 2.16 -3.57
CA GLU A 35 -5.81 1.49 -4.31
C GLU A 35 -7.02 2.42 -4.46
N TYR A 36 -7.39 3.14 -3.40
CA TYR A 36 -8.42 4.18 -3.47
C TYR A 36 -8.12 5.18 -4.60
N ARG A 37 -6.92 5.78 -4.60
CA ARG A 37 -6.52 6.73 -5.65
C ARG A 37 -6.51 6.14 -7.06
N GLN A 38 -6.22 4.85 -7.20
CA GLN A 38 -6.23 4.17 -8.51
C GLN A 38 -7.65 3.95 -9.06
N HIS A 39 -8.65 3.88 -8.19
CA HIS A 39 -10.04 3.68 -8.57
C HIS A 39 -10.86 4.97 -8.60
N MET A 40 -10.25 6.12 -8.28
CA MET A 40 -10.92 7.42 -8.34
C MET A 40 -11.31 7.83 -9.78
N PHE A 41 -10.64 7.30 -10.79
CA PHE A 41 -10.90 7.61 -12.20
C PHE A 41 -10.83 6.35 -13.05
N TYR A 42 -11.63 6.32 -14.12
CA TYR A 42 -11.57 5.24 -15.09
C TYR A 42 -10.26 5.31 -15.89
N ILE A 43 -9.55 4.18 -15.94
CA ILE A 43 -8.35 4.02 -16.76
C ILE A 43 -8.64 2.88 -17.73
N LYS A 44 -8.41 3.11 -19.03
CA LYS A 44 -8.53 2.05 -20.03
C LYS A 44 -7.66 0.84 -19.67
N PRO A 45 -8.12 -0.40 -19.90
CA PRO A 45 -7.35 -1.60 -19.54
C PRO A 45 -5.96 -1.68 -20.19
N SER A 46 -5.78 -1.07 -21.37
CA SER A 46 -4.48 -0.96 -22.05
C SER A 46 -3.49 -0.09 -21.26
N GLU A 47 -3.94 1.09 -20.83
CA GLU A 47 -3.14 2.04 -20.05
C GLU A 47 -2.76 1.46 -18.69
N ARG A 48 -3.69 0.77 -18.02
CA ARG A 48 -3.41 0.07 -16.75
C ARG A 48 -2.28 -0.95 -16.92
N ARG A 49 -2.36 -1.81 -17.94
CA ARG A 49 -1.33 -2.80 -18.27
C ARG A 49 0.02 -2.16 -18.60
N ARG A 50 0.02 -1.04 -19.32
CA ARG A 50 1.24 -0.26 -19.65
C ARG A 50 1.92 0.25 -18.39
N ILE A 51 1.17 0.88 -17.48
CA ILE A 51 1.68 1.40 -16.20
C ILE A 51 2.24 0.28 -15.32
N GLU A 52 1.54 -0.86 -15.25
CA GLU A 52 1.98 -2.03 -14.48
C GLU A 52 3.30 -2.61 -15.00
N ARG A 53 3.44 -2.76 -16.33
CA ARG A 53 4.70 -3.22 -16.96
C ARG A 53 5.86 -2.28 -16.67
N GLN A 54 5.68 -0.97 -16.84
CA GLN A 54 6.72 0.02 -16.52
C GLN A 54 7.11 -0.01 -15.04
N LYS A 55 6.14 -0.20 -14.14
CA LYS A 55 6.39 -0.32 -12.70
C LYS A 55 7.19 -1.58 -12.36
N ALA A 56 6.87 -2.72 -12.99
CA ALA A 56 7.62 -3.96 -12.81
C ALA A 56 9.09 -3.79 -13.25
N LEU A 57 9.32 -3.20 -14.43
CA LEU A 57 10.66 -2.91 -14.93
C LEU A 57 11.46 -2.00 -13.98
N ARG A 58 10.85 -0.93 -13.47
CA ARG A 58 11.49 -0.05 -12.48
C ARG A 58 11.84 -0.78 -11.18
N ASN A 59 10.98 -1.67 -10.72
CA ASN A 59 11.25 -2.46 -9.50
C ASN A 59 12.39 -3.46 -9.73
N ALA A 60 12.39 -4.15 -10.86
CA ALA A 60 13.46 -5.09 -11.23
C ALA A 60 14.82 -4.38 -11.31
N ARG A 61 14.88 -3.22 -11.97
CA ARG A 61 16.10 -2.38 -12.03
C ARG A 61 16.59 -1.96 -10.65
N ARG A 62 15.69 -1.64 -9.72
CA ARG A 62 16.10 -1.30 -8.34
C ARG A 62 16.66 -2.50 -7.59
N HIS A 63 16.10 -3.68 -7.81
CA HIS A 63 16.52 -4.91 -7.14
C HIS A 63 17.86 -5.45 -7.68
N SER A 64 18.18 -5.18 -8.94
CA SER A 64 19.48 -5.55 -9.52
C SER A 64 20.61 -4.58 -9.17
N GLN A 65 20.29 -3.39 -8.64
CA GLN A 65 21.25 -2.33 -8.30
C GLN A 65 21.57 -2.28 -6.79
N SER A 66 20.85 -3.06 -6.00
CA SER A 66 21.02 -3.26 -4.56
C SER A 66 21.65 -4.61 -4.28
#